data_AF-A0A3M8VX86-F1
#
_entry.id   AF-A0A3M8VX86-F1
#
_cell.length_a   1.000
_cell.length_b   1.000
_cell.length_c   1.000
_cell.angle_alpha   90.00
_cell.angle_beta   90.00
_cell.angle_gamma   90.00
#
_symmetry.space_group_name_H-M   'P 1'
#
loop_
_entity.id
_entity.type
_entity.pdbx_description
1 polymer ?
#
loop_
_entity_poly.entity_id
_entity_poly.type
_entity_poly.pdbx_seq_one_letter_code
_entity_poly.pdbx_strand_id
1 'polypeptide(L)' 'MDLVEQLRPLLAAEAAAEAYGAGVEPAELEQAVWLRLLERTRDSGPPPQPARWLRRAVRAEVRG' A
#
# COMPACT_ATOMS: atom_id res chain seq x y z
N MET A 1 4.96 3.63 -18.23
CA MET A 1 4.48 2.64 -17.24
C MET A 1 3.70 3.39 -16.20
N ASP A 2 2.46 2.99 -15.96
CA ASP A 2 1.61 3.60 -14.93
C ASP A 2 2.23 3.35 -13.54
N LEU A 3 2.06 4.28 -12.60
CA LEU A 3 2.56 4.16 -11.23
C LEU A 3 1.88 2.99 -10.51
N VAL A 4 0.59 2.77 -10.77
CA VAL A 4 -0.19 1.67 -10.17
C VAL A 4 0.35 0.32 -10.65
N GLU A 5 0.62 0.17 -11.95
CA GLU A 5 1.21 -1.05 -12.52
C GLU A 5 2.57 -1.39 -11.89
N GLN A 6 3.39 -0.37 -11.62
CA GLN A 6 4.70 -0.55 -10.99
C GLN A 6 4.60 -0.96 -9.51
N LEU A 7 3.62 -0.41 -8.80
CA LEU A 7 3.46 -0.63 -7.37
C LEU A 7 2.67 -1.90 -7.04
N ARG A 8 1.82 -2.40 -7.95
CA ARG A 8 0.98 -3.58 -7.71
C ARG A 8 1.72 -4.83 -7.23
N PRO A 9 2.79 -5.31 -7.89
CA PRO A 9 3.51 -6.48 -7.40
C PRO A 9 4.18 -6.23 -6.04
N LEU A 10 4.62 -4.99 -5.77
CA LEU A 10 5.18 -4.64 -4.47
C LEU A 10 4.10 -4.64 -3.38
N LEU A 11 2.91 -4.10 -3.66
CA LEU A 11 1.82 -4.08 -2.69
C LEU A 11 1.38 -5.47 -2.29
N ALA A 12 1.17 -6.35 -3.27
CA ALA A 12 0.79 -7.73 -3.00
C ALA A 12 1.83 -8.46 -2.12
N ALA A 13 3.12 -8.25 -2.39
CA ALA A 13 4.20 -8.85 -1.61
C ALA A 13 4.24 -8.33 -0.15
N GLU A 14 4.11 -7.02 0.05
CA GLU A 14 4.14 -6.42 1.39
C GLU A 14 2.86 -6.75 2.17
N ALA A 15 1.70 -6.71 1.52
CA ALA A 15 0.41 -7.06 2.13
C ALA A 15 0.40 -8.53 2.57
N ALA A 16 0.85 -9.47 1.72
CA ALA A 16 0.93 -10.87 2.09
C ALA A 16 1.87 -11.11 3.29
N ALA A 17 3.02 -10.41 3.33
CA ALA A 17 3.99 -10.54 4.41
C ALA A 17 3.45 -10.02 5.76
N GLU A 18 2.82 -8.86 5.76
CA GLU A 18 2.34 -8.22 6.99
C GLU A 18 1.00 -8.85 7.45
N ALA A 19 0.14 -9.28 6.53
CA ALA A 19 -1.12 -9.98 6.81
C ALA A 19 -0.91 -11.28 7.58
N TYR A 20 0.08 -12.08 7.18
CA TYR A 20 0.39 -13.36 7.84
C TYR A 20 0.70 -13.19 9.33
N GLY A 21 1.41 -12.11 9.70
CA GLY A 21 1.76 -11.83 11.10
C GLY A 21 0.61 -11.25 11.93
N ALA A 22 -0.39 -10.67 11.29
CA ALA A 22 -1.48 -9.93 11.94
C ALA A 22 -2.84 -10.65 11.92
N GLY A 23 -2.97 -11.74 11.16
CA GLY A 23 -4.22 -12.50 11.04
C GLY A 23 -5.31 -11.72 10.29
N VAL A 24 -4.92 -10.83 9.37
CA VAL A 24 -5.82 -10.05 8.50
C VAL A 24 -5.75 -10.57 7.07
N GLU A 25 -6.74 -10.26 6.24
CA GLU A 25 -6.73 -10.64 4.84
C GLU A 25 -5.78 -9.72 4.04
N PRO A 26 -4.84 -10.25 3.23
CA PRO A 26 -3.95 -9.43 2.42
C PRO A 26 -4.70 -8.45 1.52
N ALA A 27 -5.82 -8.88 0.93
CA ALA A 27 -6.63 -8.06 0.03
C ALA A 27 -7.21 -6.81 0.70
N GLU A 28 -7.52 -6.87 2.01
CA GLU A 28 -8.00 -5.71 2.76
C GLU A 28 -6.88 -4.67 2.93
N LEU A 29 -5.65 -5.12 3.22
CA LEU A 29 -4.49 -4.24 3.27
C LEU A 29 -4.19 -3.61 1.90
N GLU A 30 -4.26 -4.39 0.82
CA GLU A 30 -4.05 -3.87 -0.53
C GLU A 30 -5.09 -2.78 -0.86
N GLN A 31 -6.37 -3.04 -0.58
CA GLN A 31 -7.45 -2.10 -0.81
C GLN A 31 -7.26 -0.80 -0.02
N ALA A 32 -6.99 -0.89 1.29
CA ALA A 32 -6.80 0.27 2.14
C ALA A 32 -5.63 1.14 1.68
N VAL A 33 -4.49 0.51 1.34
CA VAL A 33 -3.31 1.23 0.87
C VAL A 33 -3.53 1.86 -0.50
N TRP A 34 -4.27 1.20 -1.41
CA TRP A 34 -4.63 1.80 -2.69
C TRP A 34 -5.53 3.01 -2.54
N LEU A 35 -6.56 2.92 -1.72
CA LEU A 35 -7.46 4.04 -1.46
C LEU A 35 -6.66 5.25 -0.97
N ARG A 36 -5.78 5.03 0.01
CA ARG A 36 -4.92 6.06 0.58
C ARG A 36 -3.92 6.65 -0.41
N LEU A 37 -3.43 5.85 -1.39
CA LEU A 37 -2.57 6.35 -2.47
C LEU A 37 -3.35 7.25 -3.43
N LEU A 38 -4.57 6.84 -3.80
CA LEU A 38 -5.43 7.61 -4.71
C LEU A 38 -5.83 8.95 -4.09
N GLU A 39 -6.24 8.95 -2.81
CA GLU A 39 -6.54 10.17 -2.05
C GLU A 39 -5.33 11.10 -1.99
N ARG A 40 -4.17 10.60 -1.58
CA ARG A 40 -2.92 11.38 -1.56
C ARG A 40 -2.60 11.98 -2.92
N THR A 41 -2.73 11.19 -3.98
CA THR A 41 -2.38 11.61 -5.34
C THR A 41 -3.33 12.69 -5.84
N ARG A 42 -4.62 12.59 -5.50
CA ARG A 42 -5.62 13.61 -5.77
C ARG A 42 -5.32 14.93 -5.06
N ASP A 43 -4.91 14.87 -3.79
CA ASP A 43 -4.77 16.06 -2.94
C ASP A 43 -3.40 16.75 -3.06
N SER A 44 -2.34 15.97 -3.30
CA SER A 44 -0.95 16.46 -3.20
C SER A 44 -0.02 15.87 -4.26
N GLY A 45 -0.55 15.12 -5.22
CA GLY A 45 0.24 14.39 -6.20
C GLY A 45 0.92 13.13 -5.63
N PRO A 46 1.61 12.36 -6.48
CA PRO A 46 2.21 11.10 -6.10
C PRO A 46 3.29 11.29 -5.01
N PRO A 47 3.46 10.33 -4.08
CA PRO A 47 4.55 10.37 -3.12
C PRO A 47 5.92 10.46 -3.81
N PRO A 48 6.88 11.26 -3.28
CA PRO A 48 8.19 11.42 -3.91
C PRO A 48 9.05 10.13 -3.89
N GLN A 49 8.71 9.18 -3.00
CA GLN A 49 9.32 7.85 -2.94
C GLN A 49 8.20 6.80 -2.82
N PRO A 50 7.53 6.44 -3.92
CA PRO A 50 6.30 5.63 -3.86
C PRO A 50 6.46 4.28 -3.18
N ALA A 51 7.52 3.53 -3.49
CA ALA A 51 7.79 2.24 -2.86
C ALA A 51 8.01 2.36 -1.34
N ARG A 52 8.77 3.37 -0.89
CA ARG A 52 9.01 3.61 0.54
C ARG A 52 7.74 4.05 1.26
N TRP A 53 6.94 4.89 0.62
CA TRP A 53 5.64 5.32 1.14
C TRP A 53 4.71 4.11 1.29
N LEU A 54 4.63 3.25 0.29
CA LEU A 54 3.77 2.07 0.27
C LEU A 54 4.09 1.10 1.41
N ARG A 55 5.38 0.77 1.61
CA ARG A 55 5.82 -0.07 2.74
C ARG A 55 5.42 0.50 4.09
N ARG A 56 5.46 1.83 4.24
CA ARG A 56 5.04 2.51 5.47
C ARG A 56 3.53 2.51 5.64
N ALA A 57 2.79 2.62 4.54
CA ALA A 57 1.33 2.57 4.55
C ALA A 57 0.84 1.18 4.98
N VAL A 58 1.31 0.09 4.36
CA VAL A 58 0.94 -1.29 4.75
C VAL A 58 1.17 -1.53 6.25
N ARG A 59 2.36 -1.16 6.75
CA ARG A 59 2.69 -1.27 8.18
C ARG A 59 1.86 -0.38 9.10
N ALA A 60 1.30 0.71 8.58
CA ALA A 60 0.41 1.57 9.35
C ALA A 60 -0.98 0.94 9.44
N GLU A 61 -1.49 0.34 8.36
CA GLU A 61 -2.77 -0.36 8.35
C GLU A 61 -2.79 -1.56 9.32
N VAL A 62 -1.68 -2.30 9.42
CA VAL A 62 -1.58 -3.45 10.36
C VAL A 62 -1.49 -3.02 11.83
N ARG A 63 -1.06 -1.78 12.11
CA ARG A 63 -0.85 -1.28 13.48
C ARG A 63 -1.97 -0.40 14.00
N GLY A 64 -2.89 0.02 13.13
CA GLY A 64 -4.10 0.76 13.50
C GLY A 64 -5.13 -0.16 14.12
#